data_AF-A0AB36IUU5-F1
#
_entry.id   AF-A0AB36IUU5-F1
#
_cell.length_a   1.000
_cell.length_b   1.000
_cell.length_c   1.000
_cell.angle_alpha   90.00
_cell.angle_beta   90.00
_cell.angle_gamma   90.00
#
_symmetry.space_group_name_H-M   'P 1'
#
loop_
_entity.id
_entity.type
_entity.pdbx_description
1 polymer ?
#
loop_
_entity_poly.entity_id
_entity_poly.type
_entity_poly.pdbx_seq_one_letter_code
_entity_poly.pdbx_strand_id
1 'polypeptide(L)'
;MNSSYHQPVPVLGELGTVTSSQLLSTSPPIIIPLGSTEQHGPHLPLDTDTRIATAVARGAATRLGQEWLVAPAIAYGASGEHQSFAGTISIGAEALTTMLVEYGRSAACWARRLAFVNGHGGNVGALNKAVATLRAEGRDVGWSPCAAAGGDAHAGHTETSLLLHISPTDVLTDRWLPGNRAPLPELLEPMRRGGVAAVSRVGVLGDPTTATAAEGKRILAEMVDGCVRRVVRWAPGPDGMLT
;
A
#
# COMPACT_ATOMS: atom_id res chain seq x y z
N MET A 1 27.04 -31.35 -31.29
CA MET A 1 27.13 -30.64 -29.99
C MET A 1 26.09 -29.52 -30.00
N ASN A 2 24.88 -29.77 -29.50
CA ASN A 2 23.91 -28.72 -29.20
C ASN A 2 23.76 -28.69 -27.69
N SER A 3 24.58 -27.86 -27.04
CA SER A 3 24.41 -27.56 -25.63
C SER A 3 23.14 -26.72 -25.51
N SER A 4 22.10 -27.35 -24.99
CA SER A 4 20.88 -26.71 -24.50
C SER A 4 21.27 -25.55 -23.60
N TYR A 5 21.08 -24.33 -24.09
CA TYR A 5 21.21 -23.10 -23.31
C TYR A 5 20.33 -23.23 -22.07
N HIS A 6 20.95 -23.42 -20.90
CA HIS A 6 20.37 -22.99 -19.65
C HIS A 6 20.22 -21.47 -19.77
N GLN A 7 19.07 -21.00 -20.27
CA GLN A 7 18.66 -19.62 -20.08
C GLN A 7 18.46 -19.48 -18.56
N PRO A 8 19.30 -18.71 -17.85
CA PRO A 8 19.05 -18.45 -16.44
C PRO A 8 17.68 -17.78 -16.37
N VAL A 9 16.74 -18.40 -15.66
CA VAL A 9 15.46 -17.75 -15.32
C VAL A 9 15.85 -16.47 -14.56
N PRO A 10 15.57 -15.28 -15.10
CA PRO A 10 15.95 -14.05 -14.44
C PRO A 10 15.32 -14.05 -13.05
N VAL A 11 16.09 -13.68 -12.02
CA VAL A 11 15.52 -13.42 -10.71
C VAL A 11 14.76 -12.10 -10.82
N LEU A 12 13.49 -12.21 -11.19
CA LEU A 12 12.57 -11.11 -11.41
C LEU A 12 12.04 -10.64 -10.05
N GLY A 13 12.75 -9.72 -9.39
CA GLY A 13 12.33 -9.15 -8.10
C GLY A 13 11.54 -7.84 -8.24
N GLU A 14 12.09 -6.88 -8.98
CA GLU A 14 11.52 -5.53 -9.14
C GLU A 14 11.33 -5.24 -10.63
N LEU A 15 10.11 -4.90 -11.04
CA LEU A 15 9.77 -4.61 -12.43
C LEU A 15 10.64 -3.49 -13.01
N GLY A 16 10.96 -2.47 -12.20
CA GLY A 16 11.78 -1.33 -12.62
C GLY A 16 13.23 -1.69 -12.98
N THR A 17 13.70 -2.88 -12.62
CA THR A 17 15.07 -3.36 -12.94
C THR A 17 15.12 -4.32 -14.12
N VAL A 18 13.96 -4.65 -14.70
CA VAL A 18 13.80 -5.69 -15.71
C VAL A 18 13.68 -5.05 -17.09
N THR A 19 14.22 -5.72 -18.11
CA THR A 19 14.10 -5.29 -19.51
C THR A 19 12.93 -5.99 -20.21
N SER A 20 12.37 -5.36 -21.24
CA SER A 20 11.31 -5.97 -22.05
C SER A 20 11.72 -7.33 -22.63
N SER A 21 12.99 -7.51 -23.02
CA SER A 21 13.52 -8.78 -23.51
C SER A 21 13.45 -9.92 -22.49
N GLN A 22 13.56 -9.63 -21.20
CA GLN A 22 13.41 -10.63 -20.12
C GLN A 22 11.93 -11.02 -19.90
N LEU A 23 10.98 -10.24 -20.42
CA LEU A 23 9.54 -10.49 -20.28
C LEU A 23 8.89 -11.10 -21.53
N LEU A 24 9.57 -11.11 -22.69
CA LEU A 24 8.99 -11.49 -23.99
C LEU A 24 8.27 -12.86 -24.03
N SER A 25 8.71 -13.82 -23.22
CA SER A 25 8.16 -15.18 -23.18
C SER A 25 7.60 -15.56 -21.81
N THR A 26 7.32 -14.56 -20.97
CA THR A 26 6.76 -14.77 -19.62
C THR A 26 5.45 -14.00 -19.47
N SER A 27 4.67 -14.36 -18.45
CA SER A 27 3.50 -13.59 -18.05
C SER A 27 3.45 -13.58 -16.53
N PRO A 28 4.33 -12.80 -15.88
CA PRO A 28 4.45 -12.82 -14.43
C PRO A 28 3.20 -12.21 -13.79
N PRO A 29 2.78 -12.70 -12.62
CA PRO A 29 1.89 -11.94 -11.76
C PRO A 29 2.66 -10.74 -11.16
N ILE A 30 1.96 -9.64 -10.89
CA ILE A 30 2.56 -8.41 -10.39
C ILE A 30 1.90 -8.01 -9.07
N ILE A 31 2.72 -7.63 -8.10
CA ILE A 31 2.30 -6.93 -6.88
C ILE A 31 2.55 -5.43 -7.07
N ILE A 32 1.53 -4.60 -6.86
CA ILE A 32 1.57 -3.16 -7.08
C ILE A 32 1.43 -2.45 -5.74
N PRO A 33 2.51 -1.84 -5.21
CA PRO A 33 2.39 -0.98 -4.04
C PRO A 33 1.55 0.26 -4.37
N LEU A 34 0.52 0.52 -3.60
CA LEU A 34 -0.34 1.69 -3.70
C LEU A 34 -0.36 2.40 -2.35
N GLY A 35 0.27 3.57 -2.27
CA GLY A 35 0.32 4.39 -1.06
C GLY A 35 -0.36 5.74 -1.25
N SER A 36 0.22 6.75 -0.62
CA SER A 36 -0.15 8.14 -0.77
C SER A 36 0.98 9.10 -0.38
N THR A 37 0.76 10.38 -0.64
CA THR A 37 1.58 11.50 -0.18
C THR A 37 0.73 12.41 0.70
N GLU A 38 0.83 12.24 2.00
CA GLU A 38 -0.02 12.91 2.99
C GLU A 38 0.66 13.11 4.34
N GLN A 39 0.16 14.09 5.10
CA GLN A 39 0.66 14.37 6.45
C GLN A 39 0.61 13.13 7.34
N HIS A 40 1.63 12.91 8.17
CA HIS A 40 1.65 11.86 9.18
C HIS A 40 2.16 12.42 10.51
N GLY A 41 1.51 13.49 10.96
CA GLY A 41 1.97 14.25 12.09
C GLY A 41 3.28 15.00 11.82
N PRO A 42 3.86 15.61 12.86
CA PRO A 42 5.10 16.37 12.75
C PRO A 42 6.35 15.49 12.63
N HIS A 43 6.22 14.16 12.68
CA HIS A 43 7.33 13.24 12.92
C HIS A 43 7.58 12.17 11.87
N LEU A 44 6.59 11.85 11.04
CA LEU A 44 6.76 10.88 9.96
C LEU A 44 6.82 11.59 8.60
N PRO A 45 7.51 10.99 7.62
CA PRO A 45 7.59 11.54 6.27
C PRO A 45 6.25 11.43 5.54
N LEU A 46 6.06 12.29 4.53
CA LEU A 46 4.81 12.40 3.77
C LEU A 46 4.48 11.13 2.95
N ASP A 47 5.46 10.28 2.68
CA ASP A 47 5.34 9.05 1.89
C ASP A 47 5.23 7.79 2.79
N THR A 48 4.80 7.94 4.05
CA THR A 48 4.65 6.85 5.03
C THR A 48 3.85 5.67 4.46
N ASP A 49 2.68 5.91 3.88
CA ASP A 49 1.84 4.87 3.26
C ASP A 49 2.57 4.14 2.14
N THR A 50 3.29 4.88 1.29
CA THR A 50 4.03 4.34 0.16
C THR A 50 5.18 3.45 0.62
N ARG A 51 5.88 3.85 1.68
CA ARG A 51 6.96 3.05 2.30
C ARG A 51 6.41 1.75 2.89
N ILE A 52 5.29 1.83 3.62
CA ILE A 52 4.63 0.65 4.20
C ILE A 52 4.14 -0.29 3.11
N ALA A 53 3.38 0.22 2.12
CA ALA A 53 2.89 -0.58 1.00
C ALA A 53 4.02 -1.27 0.23
N THR A 54 5.13 -0.55 -0.01
CA THR A 54 6.31 -1.10 -0.70
C THR A 54 6.99 -2.19 0.14
N ALA A 55 7.16 -1.98 1.45
CA ALA A 55 7.75 -2.97 2.34
C ALA A 55 6.90 -4.26 2.41
N VAL A 56 5.58 -4.12 2.51
CA VAL A 56 4.65 -5.26 2.50
C VAL A 56 4.68 -5.99 1.16
N ALA A 57 4.63 -5.27 0.04
CA ALA A 57 4.68 -5.84 -1.30
C ALA A 57 5.97 -6.64 -1.54
N ARG A 58 7.12 -6.09 -1.17
CA ARG A 58 8.43 -6.77 -1.27
C ARG A 58 8.52 -7.99 -0.37
N GLY A 59 8.05 -7.87 0.88
CA GLY A 59 8.01 -8.98 1.82
C GLY A 59 7.10 -10.12 1.31
N ALA A 60 5.95 -9.77 0.72
CA ALA A 60 5.03 -10.73 0.14
C ALA A 60 5.62 -11.42 -1.10
N ALA A 61 6.17 -10.67 -2.05
CA ALA A 61 6.81 -11.21 -3.25
C ALA A 61 7.95 -12.19 -2.89
N THR A 62 8.78 -11.84 -1.91
CA THR A 62 9.85 -12.71 -1.40
C THR A 62 9.33 -14.08 -0.93
N ARG A 63 8.15 -14.12 -0.31
CA ARG A 63 7.56 -15.37 0.21
C ARG A 63 6.72 -16.13 -0.81
N LEU A 64 6.14 -15.44 -1.79
CA LEU A 64 5.36 -16.04 -2.87
C LEU A 64 6.26 -16.68 -3.94
N GLY A 65 7.52 -16.26 -4.04
CA GLY A 65 8.53 -16.82 -4.93
C GLY A 65 8.86 -15.94 -6.14
N GLN A 66 9.85 -16.37 -6.93
CA GLN A 66 10.49 -15.60 -8.00
C GLN A 66 9.60 -15.29 -9.22
N GLU A 67 8.36 -15.78 -9.24
CA GLU A 67 7.41 -15.45 -10.31
C GLU A 67 6.79 -14.06 -10.13
N TRP A 68 6.68 -13.56 -8.89
CA TRP A 68 6.01 -12.29 -8.60
C TRP A 68 6.95 -11.11 -8.77
N LEU A 69 6.58 -10.19 -9.65
CA LEU A 69 7.26 -8.91 -9.81
C LEU A 69 6.64 -7.84 -8.90
N VAL A 70 7.48 -7.04 -8.25
CA VAL A 70 7.03 -5.82 -7.57
C VAL A 70 7.09 -4.65 -8.56
N ALA A 71 5.95 -4.01 -8.82
CA ALA A 71 5.89 -2.80 -9.64
C ALA A 71 6.45 -1.57 -8.91
N PRO A 72 6.89 -0.52 -9.63
CA PRO A 72 7.10 0.79 -9.03
C PRO A 72 5.86 1.23 -8.26
N ALA A 73 6.07 1.82 -7.08
CA ALA A 73 4.97 2.22 -6.22
C ALA A 73 4.17 3.37 -6.85
N ILE A 74 2.84 3.30 -6.71
CA ILE A 74 1.95 4.43 -6.97
C ILE A 74 1.93 5.27 -5.68
N ALA A 75 2.66 6.40 -5.70
CA ALA A 75 2.95 7.21 -4.52
C ALA A 75 1.91 8.31 -4.22
N TYR A 76 0.91 8.47 -5.08
CA TYR A 76 -0.16 9.46 -4.91
C TYR A 76 -1.51 8.76 -4.85
N GLY A 77 -2.33 9.15 -3.87
CA GLY A 77 -3.62 8.54 -3.59
C GLY A 77 -4.76 9.55 -3.49
N ALA A 78 -5.88 9.06 -2.94
CA ALA A 78 -7.04 9.87 -2.60
C ALA A 78 -6.99 10.24 -1.11
N SER A 79 -6.22 11.29 -0.80
CA SER A 79 -5.96 11.80 0.56
C SER A 79 -6.61 13.16 0.82
N GLY A 80 -7.84 13.33 0.33
CA GLY A 80 -8.57 14.61 0.42
C GLY A 80 -8.77 15.07 1.87
N GLU A 81 -9.00 14.11 2.77
CA GLU A 81 -9.18 14.28 4.20
C GLU A 81 -7.95 14.89 4.90
N HIS A 82 -6.77 14.82 4.29
CA HIS A 82 -5.51 15.38 4.82
C HIS A 82 -5.13 16.73 4.19
N GLN A 83 -5.94 17.30 3.27
CA GLN A 83 -5.58 18.51 2.51
C GLN A 83 -5.38 19.78 3.34
N SER A 84 -5.88 19.82 4.57
CA SER A 84 -5.68 20.95 5.48
C SER A 84 -4.23 21.05 6.01
N PHE A 85 -3.40 20.05 5.76
CA PHE A 85 -2.01 20.00 6.18
C PHE A 85 -1.08 20.15 4.98
N ALA A 86 -0.09 21.04 5.09
CA ALA A 86 0.88 21.30 4.03
C ALA A 86 1.70 20.04 3.70
N GLY A 87 1.97 19.84 2.40
CA GLY A 87 2.70 18.68 1.89
C GLY A 87 1.80 17.55 1.38
N THR A 88 0.54 17.49 1.81
CA THR A 88 -0.43 16.53 1.25
C THR A 88 -0.68 16.82 -0.22
N ILE A 89 -0.52 15.80 -1.07
CA ILE A 89 -0.84 15.83 -2.50
C ILE A 89 -1.84 14.71 -2.78
N SER A 90 -3.11 15.08 -2.92
CA SER A 90 -4.20 14.16 -3.23
C SER A 90 -4.66 14.35 -4.66
N ILE A 91 -4.68 13.27 -5.43
CA ILE A 91 -5.22 13.28 -6.81
C ILE A 91 -6.75 13.13 -6.83
N GLY A 92 -7.36 12.79 -5.69
CA GLY A 92 -8.79 12.58 -5.56
C GLY A 92 -9.25 11.20 -6.03
N ALA A 93 -10.39 10.75 -5.50
CA ALA A 93 -10.89 9.39 -5.73
C ALA A 93 -11.25 9.12 -7.20
N GLU A 94 -11.79 10.10 -7.93
CA GLU A 94 -12.15 9.94 -9.34
C GLU A 94 -10.92 9.74 -10.23
N ALA A 95 -9.92 10.61 -10.08
CA ALA A 95 -8.67 10.49 -10.86
C ALA A 95 -7.92 9.21 -10.50
N LEU A 96 -7.90 8.83 -9.21
CA LEU A 96 -7.30 7.57 -8.78
C LEU A 96 -8.03 6.36 -9.39
N THR A 97 -9.37 6.34 -9.40
CA THR A 97 -10.13 5.27 -10.06
C THR A 97 -9.76 5.17 -11.54
N THR A 98 -9.76 6.28 -12.28
CA THR A 98 -9.38 6.30 -13.70
C THR A 98 -7.95 5.80 -13.90
N MET A 99 -7.00 6.30 -13.12
CA MET A 99 -5.60 5.85 -13.18
C MET A 99 -5.49 4.34 -12.97
N LEU A 100 -6.13 3.79 -11.93
CA LEU A 100 -6.04 2.37 -11.60
C LEU A 100 -6.69 1.48 -12.66
N VAL A 101 -7.79 1.93 -13.27
CA VAL A 101 -8.42 1.24 -14.41
C VAL A 101 -7.48 1.23 -15.61
N GLU A 102 -6.92 2.37 -16.02
CA GLU A 102 -6.01 2.42 -17.17
C GLU A 102 -4.71 1.66 -16.90
N TYR A 103 -4.18 1.75 -15.68
CA TYR A 103 -3.03 0.96 -15.23
C TYR A 103 -3.33 -0.54 -15.37
N GLY A 104 -4.46 -1.00 -14.82
CA GLY A 104 -4.84 -2.40 -14.85
C GLY A 104 -5.09 -2.91 -16.27
N ARG A 105 -5.71 -2.08 -17.12
CA ARG A 105 -5.96 -2.40 -18.53
C ARG A 105 -4.65 -2.62 -19.29
N SER A 106 -3.69 -1.72 -19.10
CA SER A 106 -2.38 -1.79 -19.74
C SER A 106 -1.52 -2.93 -19.20
N ALA A 107 -1.46 -3.11 -17.88
CA ALA A 107 -0.61 -4.14 -17.26
C ALA A 107 -1.10 -5.56 -17.58
N ALA A 108 -2.43 -5.78 -17.58
CA ALA A 108 -3.01 -7.08 -17.88
C ALA A 108 -2.91 -7.49 -19.38
N CYS A 109 -2.34 -6.63 -20.25
CA CYS A 109 -1.99 -7.04 -21.62
C CYS A 109 -0.81 -8.02 -21.67
N TRP A 110 0.02 -8.09 -20.61
CA TRP A 110 1.20 -8.95 -20.58
C TRP A 110 1.40 -9.66 -19.23
N ALA A 111 0.89 -9.11 -18.13
CA ALA A 111 0.89 -9.76 -16.82
C ALA A 111 -0.35 -10.63 -16.62
N ARG A 112 -0.18 -11.86 -16.10
CA ARG A 112 -1.31 -12.80 -15.93
C ARG A 112 -2.24 -12.46 -14.78
N ARG A 113 -1.78 -11.65 -13.83
CA ARG A 113 -2.49 -11.34 -12.57
C ARG A 113 -1.95 -10.08 -11.90
N LEU A 114 -2.83 -9.24 -11.35
CA LEU A 114 -2.46 -7.99 -10.68
C LEU A 114 -2.98 -7.96 -9.24
N ALA A 115 -2.08 -7.76 -8.27
CA ALA A 115 -2.42 -7.64 -6.85
C ALA A 115 -2.00 -6.26 -6.32
N PHE A 116 -2.95 -5.37 -6.06
CA PHE A 116 -2.64 -4.11 -5.39
C PHE A 116 -2.41 -4.33 -3.89
N VAL A 117 -1.36 -3.74 -3.33
CA VAL A 117 -1.08 -3.71 -1.89
C VAL A 117 -1.29 -2.28 -1.42
N ASN A 118 -2.40 -2.05 -0.72
CA ASN A 118 -2.87 -0.71 -0.39
C ASN A 118 -2.47 -0.28 1.02
N GLY A 119 -1.68 0.79 1.11
CA GLY A 119 -1.20 1.39 2.36
C GLY A 119 -2.14 2.43 2.96
N HIS A 120 -3.04 3.04 2.17
CA HIS A 120 -3.83 4.20 2.60
C HIS A 120 -5.34 3.93 2.62
N GLY A 121 -6.02 4.32 3.71
CA GLY A 121 -7.47 4.15 3.87
C GLY A 121 -8.31 4.91 2.83
N GLY A 122 -7.92 6.13 2.48
CA GLY A 122 -8.67 6.98 1.53
C GLY A 122 -8.71 6.40 0.09
N ASN A 123 -7.77 5.53 -0.26
CA ASN A 123 -7.74 4.84 -1.55
C ASN A 123 -8.83 3.78 -1.71
N VAL A 124 -9.38 3.22 -0.62
CA VAL A 124 -10.25 2.03 -0.66
C VAL A 124 -11.45 2.23 -1.58
N GLY A 125 -12.12 3.38 -1.51
CA GLY A 125 -13.28 3.65 -2.37
C GLY A 125 -12.94 3.67 -3.86
N ALA A 126 -11.78 4.25 -4.22
CA ALA A 126 -11.33 4.32 -5.60
C ALA A 126 -10.85 2.95 -6.11
N LEU A 127 -10.15 2.20 -5.26
CA LEU A 127 -9.63 0.87 -5.54
C LEU A 127 -10.76 -0.14 -5.75
N ASN A 128 -11.79 -0.13 -4.89
CA ASN A 128 -12.97 -0.98 -5.03
C ASN A 128 -13.65 -0.78 -6.40
N LYS A 129 -13.85 0.47 -6.80
CA LYS A 129 -14.44 0.81 -8.12
C LYS A 129 -13.55 0.31 -9.27
N ALA A 130 -12.26 0.60 -9.21
CA ALA A 130 -11.33 0.23 -10.28
C ALA A 130 -11.23 -1.29 -10.44
N VAL A 131 -11.08 -2.03 -9.35
CA VAL A 131 -11.00 -3.49 -9.39
C VAL A 131 -12.32 -4.09 -9.86
N ALA A 132 -13.47 -3.57 -9.43
CA ALA A 132 -14.77 -4.02 -9.95
C ALA A 132 -14.88 -3.85 -11.48
N THR A 133 -14.47 -2.69 -12.03
CA THR A 133 -14.43 -2.46 -13.47
C THR A 133 -13.50 -3.43 -14.18
N LEU A 134 -12.26 -3.58 -13.72
CA LEU A 134 -11.26 -4.48 -14.34
C LEU A 134 -11.72 -5.94 -14.33
N ARG A 135 -12.35 -6.39 -13.24
CA ARG A 135 -12.89 -7.76 -13.13
C ARG A 135 -14.11 -7.97 -14.03
N ALA A 136 -14.98 -6.97 -14.17
CA ALA A 136 -16.08 -7.02 -15.13
C ALA A 136 -15.59 -7.11 -16.59
N GLU A 137 -14.40 -6.58 -16.88
CA GLU A 137 -13.69 -6.76 -18.16
C GLU A 137 -12.99 -8.12 -18.30
N GLY A 138 -13.12 -9.03 -17.33
CA GLY A 138 -12.51 -10.36 -17.35
C GLY A 138 -11.04 -10.40 -16.92
N ARG A 139 -10.52 -9.34 -16.30
CA ARG A 139 -9.11 -9.28 -15.85
C ARG A 139 -8.93 -9.89 -14.47
N ASP A 140 -7.83 -10.60 -14.26
CA ASP A 140 -7.52 -11.25 -12.98
C ASP A 140 -6.82 -10.28 -12.01
N VAL A 141 -7.64 -9.49 -11.32
CA VAL A 141 -7.20 -8.40 -10.44
C VAL A 141 -7.83 -8.52 -9.05
N GLY A 142 -7.06 -8.21 -8.01
CA GLY A 142 -7.51 -8.10 -6.61
C GLY A 142 -6.61 -7.17 -5.80
N TRP A 143 -6.98 -6.92 -4.55
CA TRP A 143 -6.17 -6.07 -3.65
C TRP A 143 -6.11 -6.57 -2.21
N SER A 144 -5.02 -6.27 -1.50
CA SER A 144 -4.81 -6.57 -0.08
C SER A 144 -4.50 -5.27 0.69
N PRO A 145 -5.14 -5.04 1.85
CA PRO A 145 -4.77 -3.92 2.72
C PRO A 145 -3.47 -4.20 3.49
N CYS A 146 -2.72 -3.15 3.78
CA CYS A 146 -1.67 -3.12 4.80
C CYS A 146 -2.30 -2.89 6.19
N ALA A 147 -3.10 -3.84 6.65
CA ALA A 147 -3.79 -3.74 7.95
C ALA A 147 -3.17 -4.70 8.98
N ALA A 148 -3.06 -4.24 10.22
CA ALA A 148 -2.70 -5.04 11.39
C ALA A 148 -3.84 -5.01 12.41
N ALA A 149 -4.02 -6.11 13.14
CA ALA A 149 -5.09 -6.20 14.13
C ALA A 149 -4.87 -5.20 15.29
N GLY A 150 -5.89 -4.42 15.62
CA GLY A 150 -5.84 -3.45 16.71
C GLY A 150 -4.96 -2.22 16.44
N GLY A 151 -4.62 -1.96 15.17
CA GLY A 151 -3.91 -0.74 14.79
C GLY A 151 -4.72 0.53 15.04
N ASP A 152 -4.03 1.64 15.27
CA ASP A 152 -4.65 2.96 15.33
C ASP A 152 -4.92 3.54 13.93
N ALA A 153 -5.58 4.70 13.91
CA ALA A 153 -6.17 5.22 12.68
C ALA A 153 -5.19 6.00 11.80
N HIS A 154 -4.27 6.77 12.41
CA HIS A 154 -3.35 7.62 11.64
C HIS A 154 -2.14 8.11 12.45
N ALA A 155 -0.94 7.93 11.92
CA ALA A 155 0.35 8.41 12.44
C ALA A 155 0.61 8.12 13.94
N GLY A 156 -0.06 7.11 14.49
CA GLY A 156 0.06 6.72 15.88
C GLY A 156 1.13 5.66 16.09
N HIS A 157 0.87 4.75 17.02
CA HIS A 157 1.69 3.62 17.38
C HIS A 157 2.06 2.75 16.16
N THR A 158 1.08 2.41 15.32
CA THR A 158 1.26 1.38 14.28
C THR A 158 2.23 1.83 13.20
N GLU A 159 1.94 2.96 12.56
CA GLU A 159 2.78 3.52 11.48
C GLU A 159 4.12 4.01 12.00
N THR A 160 4.15 4.63 13.18
CA THR A 160 5.42 5.07 13.77
C THR A 160 6.32 3.88 14.08
N SER A 161 5.76 2.78 14.62
CA SER A 161 6.52 1.55 14.85
C SER A 161 7.07 0.97 13.55
N LEU A 162 6.23 0.89 12.50
CA LEU A 162 6.64 0.44 11.17
C LEU A 162 7.79 1.29 10.62
N LEU A 163 7.70 2.62 10.70
CA LEU A 163 8.72 3.52 10.15
C LEU A 163 10.01 3.51 10.97
N LEU A 164 9.93 3.30 12.29
CA LEU A 164 11.11 3.01 13.12
C LEU A 164 11.83 1.71 12.71
N HIS A 165 11.12 0.76 12.10
CA HIS A 165 11.73 -0.47 11.57
C HIS A 165 12.22 -0.31 10.12
N ILE A 166 11.41 0.31 9.26
CA ILE A 166 11.63 0.39 7.81
C ILE A 166 12.64 1.48 7.45
N SER A 167 12.53 2.65 8.07
CA SER A 167 13.35 3.83 7.76
C SER A 167 13.58 4.70 9.02
N PRO A 168 14.32 4.18 10.02
CA PRO A 168 14.46 4.83 11.32
C PRO A 168 15.06 6.24 11.27
N THR A 169 15.90 6.54 10.27
CA THR A 169 16.54 7.86 10.11
C THR A 169 15.57 8.96 9.72
N ASP A 170 14.39 8.59 9.19
CA ASP A 170 13.40 9.53 8.67
C ASP A 170 12.30 9.82 9.70
N VAL A 171 12.39 9.20 10.89
CA VAL A 171 11.44 9.41 12.00
C VAL A 171 12.02 10.45 12.96
N LEU A 172 11.34 11.60 13.08
CA LEU A 172 11.77 12.70 13.95
C LEU A 172 11.26 12.48 15.38
N THR A 173 11.99 11.69 16.16
CA THR A 173 11.59 11.24 17.50
C THR A 173 11.45 12.35 18.53
N ASP A 174 12.13 13.48 18.32
CA ASP A 174 12.03 14.70 19.12
C ASP A 174 10.73 15.49 18.87
N ARG A 175 9.94 15.09 17.86
CA ARG A 175 8.72 15.78 17.45
C ARG A 175 7.43 15.00 17.70
N TRP A 176 7.49 13.82 18.31
CA TRP A 176 6.30 12.98 18.52
C TRP A 176 5.29 13.67 19.42
N LEU A 177 4.06 13.83 18.91
CA LEU A 177 2.95 14.41 19.66
C LEU A 177 1.75 13.46 19.61
N PRO A 178 1.21 13.05 20.77
CA PRO A 178 -0.07 12.33 20.82
C PRO A 178 -1.17 13.12 20.13
N GLY A 179 -1.98 12.40 19.37
CA GLY A 179 -3.11 12.95 18.65
C GLY A 179 -4.45 12.68 19.34
N ASN A 180 -5.51 12.64 18.54
CA ASN A 180 -6.81 12.21 19.01
C ASN A 180 -6.86 10.68 19.09
N ARG A 181 -7.21 10.13 20.26
CA ARG A 181 -7.22 8.68 20.53
C ARG A 181 -8.63 8.10 20.64
N ALA A 182 -9.66 8.88 20.32
CA ALA A 182 -11.02 8.36 20.27
C ALA A 182 -11.16 7.30 19.17
N PRO A 183 -12.04 6.30 19.34
CA PRO A 183 -12.29 5.29 18.33
C PRO A 183 -12.67 5.92 16.98
N LEU A 184 -12.12 5.38 15.87
CA LEU A 184 -12.38 5.90 14.53
C LEU A 184 -13.88 6.11 14.22
N PRO A 185 -14.83 5.21 14.60
CA PRO A 185 -16.25 5.43 14.35
C PRO A 185 -16.80 6.76 14.91
N GLU A 186 -16.27 7.24 16.04
CA GLU A 186 -16.67 8.51 16.65
C GLU A 186 -16.11 9.72 15.90
N LEU A 187 -15.01 9.53 15.16
CA LEU A 187 -14.30 10.57 14.41
C LEU A 187 -14.78 10.71 12.96
N LEU A 188 -15.40 9.67 12.39
CA LEU A 188 -15.79 9.61 10.98
C LEU A 188 -16.68 10.78 10.55
N GLU A 189 -17.68 11.14 11.34
CA GLU A 189 -18.61 12.22 11.00
C GLU A 189 -17.93 13.60 10.95
N PRO A 190 -17.20 14.04 12.01
CA PRO A 190 -16.39 15.25 11.95
C PRO A 190 -15.38 15.24 10.80
N MET A 191 -14.68 14.11 10.56
CA MET A 191 -13.72 13.98 9.47
C MET A 191 -14.36 14.17 8.10
N ARG A 192 -15.57 13.64 7.88
CA ARG A 192 -16.30 13.86 6.62
C ARG A 192 -16.65 15.34 6.40
N ARG A 193 -16.83 16.13 7.46
CA ARG A 193 -17.18 17.55 7.36
C ARG A 193 -15.97 18.47 7.19
N GLY A 194 -14.84 18.16 7.81
CA GLY A 194 -13.69 19.06 7.85
C GLY A 194 -12.31 18.39 7.76
N GLY A 195 -12.26 17.15 7.28
CA GLY A 195 -11.03 16.37 7.21
C GLY A 195 -10.44 16.05 8.57
N VAL A 196 -9.19 15.58 8.57
CA VAL A 196 -8.44 15.24 9.79
C VAL A 196 -8.23 16.46 10.68
N ALA A 197 -8.11 17.67 10.11
CA ALA A 197 -7.92 18.89 10.89
C ALA A 197 -9.12 19.21 11.82
N ALA A 198 -10.32 18.71 11.50
CA ALA A 198 -11.49 18.85 12.37
C ALA A 198 -11.41 18.01 13.65
N VAL A 199 -10.57 16.97 13.68
CA VAL A 199 -10.47 16.03 14.81
C VAL A 199 -9.09 15.96 15.44
N SER A 200 -8.05 16.44 14.75
CA SER A 200 -6.69 16.46 15.25
C SER A 200 -5.94 17.71 14.80
N ARG A 201 -5.47 18.50 15.76
CA ARG A 201 -4.68 19.71 15.51
C ARG A 201 -3.33 19.41 14.87
N VAL A 202 -2.74 18.26 15.19
CA VAL A 202 -1.42 17.84 14.71
C VAL A 202 -1.52 16.77 13.64
N GLY A 203 -2.73 16.39 13.23
CA GLY A 203 -2.97 15.40 12.19
C GLY A 203 -2.83 13.93 12.63
N VAL A 204 -2.36 13.66 13.84
CA VAL A 204 -2.24 12.31 14.43
C VAL A 204 -3.60 11.84 14.98
N LEU A 205 -3.98 10.60 14.68
CA LEU A 205 -5.14 9.88 15.22
C LEU A 205 -4.67 8.59 15.92
N GLY A 206 -3.95 8.78 17.03
CA GLY A 206 -3.28 7.72 17.79
C GLY A 206 -2.22 8.29 18.74
N ASP A 207 -1.30 7.43 19.19
CA ASP A 207 -0.23 7.81 20.13
C ASP A 207 1.14 7.27 19.69
N PRO A 208 1.95 8.08 18.97
CA PRO A 208 3.25 7.65 18.47
C PRO A 208 4.29 7.46 19.57
N THR A 209 4.06 7.98 20.78
CA THR A 209 5.03 7.90 21.90
C THR A 209 5.19 6.47 22.44
N THR A 210 4.26 5.58 22.09
CA THR A 210 4.26 4.18 22.48
C THR A 210 4.96 3.27 21.46
N ALA A 211 5.42 3.84 20.33
CA ALA A 211 5.96 3.09 19.21
C ALA A 211 7.38 2.56 19.45
N THR A 212 7.68 1.38 18.90
CA THR A 212 9.05 0.82 18.93
C THR A 212 9.41 0.13 17.62
N ALA A 213 10.70 0.10 17.27
CA ALA A 213 11.18 -0.62 16.09
C ALA A 213 10.93 -2.14 16.16
N ALA A 214 10.97 -2.73 17.37
CA ALA A 214 10.68 -4.14 17.59
C ALA A 214 9.22 -4.46 17.22
N GLU A 215 8.31 -3.59 17.61
CA GLU A 215 6.90 -3.72 17.28
C GLU A 215 6.64 -3.46 15.80
N GLY A 216 7.37 -2.53 15.18
CA GLY A 216 7.34 -2.32 13.73
C GLY A 216 7.71 -3.58 12.94
N LYS A 217 8.76 -4.29 13.37
CA LYS A 217 9.16 -5.57 12.78
C LYS A 217 8.05 -6.62 12.91
N ARG A 218 7.40 -6.70 14.07
CA ARG A 218 6.29 -7.63 14.34
C ARG A 218 5.08 -7.33 13.45
N ILE A 219 4.66 -6.07 13.41
CA ILE A 219 3.53 -5.59 12.61
C ILE A 219 3.79 -5.80 11.11
N LEU A 220 4.99 -5.49 10.62
CA LEU A 220 5.35 -5.71 9.23
C LEU A 220 5.25 -7.20 8.85
N ALA A 221 5.74 -8.09 9.71
CA ALA A 221 5.63 -9.53 9.49
C ALA A 221 4.16 -9.98 9.43
N GLU A 222 3.31 -9.46 10.31
CA GLU A 222 1.87 -9.73 10.32
C GLU A 222 1.18 -9.26 9.02
N MET A 223 1.48 -8.05 8.56
CA MET A 223 0.95 -7.50 7.31
C MET A 223 1.40 -8.32 6.09
N VAL A 224 2.68 -8.70 6.04
CA VAL A 224 3.23 -9.57 4.99
C VAL A 224 2.53 -10.93 5.00
N ASP A 225 2.38 -11.56 6.17
CA ASP A 225 1.69 -12.85 6.30
C ASP A 225 0.25 -12.76 5.84
N GLY A 226 -0.46 -11.69 6.24
CA GLY A 226 -1.82 -11.41 5.80
C GLY A 226 -1.93 -11.25 4.29
N CYS A 227 -1.02 -10.49 3.68
CA CYS A 227 -0.97 -10.29 2.23
C CYS A 227 -0.69 -11.61 1.51
N VAL A 228 0.31 -12.38 1.94
CA VAL A 228 0.66 -13.68 1.34
C VAL A 228 -0.52 -14.65 1.42
N ARG A 229 -1.16 -14.79 2.59
CA ARG A 229 -2.33 -15.68 2.74
C ARG A 229 -3.44 -15.34 1.75
N ARG A 230 -3.79 -14.05 1.63
CA ARG A 230 -4.80 -13.54 0.71
C ARG A 230 -4.43 -13.76 -0.76
N VAL A 231 -3.18 -13.50 -1.13
CA VAL A 231 -2.69 -13.67 -2.50
C VAL A 231 -2.62 -15.15 -2.90
N VAL A 232 -2.19 -16.04 -2.00
CA VAL A 232 -2.19 -17.49 -2.24
C VAL A 232 -3.61 -18.02 -2.39
N ARG A 233 -4.52 -17.62 -1.50
CA ARG A 233 -5.93 -18.04 -1.54
C ARG A 233 -6.64 -17.51 -2.79
N TRP A 234 -6.30 -16.30 -3.20
CA TRP A 234 -6.85 -15.61 -4.36
C TRP A 234 -8.38 -15.68 -4.44
N ALA A 235 -9.05 -15.22 -3.38
CA ALA A 235 -10.50 -15.15 -3.29
C ALA A 235 -10.97 -13.67 -3.18
N PRO A 236 -11.07 -12.95 -4.30
CA PRO A 236 -11.58 -11.57 -4.32
C PRO A 236 -13.06 -11.53 -3.93
N GLY A 237 -13.40 -10.65 -2.98
CA GLY A 237 -14.77 -10.32 -2.63
C GLY A 237 -15.46 -9.44 -3.69
N PRO A 238 -16.73 -9.03 -3.46
CA PRO A 238 -17.47 -8.15 -4.36
C PRO A 238 -16.78 -6.80 -4.60
N ASP A 239 -16.00 -6.33 -3.64
CA ASP A 239 -15.20 -5.11 -3.67
C ASP A 239 -13.78 -5.33 -4.22
N GLY A 240 -13.46 -6.55 -4.66
CA GLY A 240 -12.14 -6.93 -5.15
C GLY A 240 -11.09 -7.16 -4.07
N MET A 241 -11.43 -6.97 -2.78
CA MET A 241 -10.51 -7.24 -1.69
C MET A 241 -10.28 -8.74 -1.57
N LEU A 242 -9.02 -9.15 -1.48
CA LEU A 242 -8.66 -10.55 -1.30
C LEU A 242 -8.95 -10.98 0.15
N THR A 243 -9.57 -12.15 0.31
CA THR A 243 -9.91 -12.76 1.60
C THR A 243 -9.14 -14.05 1.87
#